data_AF-A0A356ZCP8-F1
#
_entry.id   AF-A0A356ZCP8-F1
#
_cell.length_a   1.000
_cell.length_b   1.000
_cell.length_c   1.000
_cell.angle_alpha   90.00
_cell.angle_beta   90.00
_cell.angle_gamma   90.00
#
_symmetry.space_group_name_H-M   'P 1'
#
loop_
_entity.id
_entity.type
_entity.pdbx_description
1 polymer ?
#
loop_
_entity_poly.entity_id
_entity_poly.type
_entity_poly.pdbx_seq_one_letter_code
_entity_poly.pdbx_strand_id
1 'polypeptide(L)'
;MHGRRNYKLSIFALVLAFIILSANLAGTALAESTLSWGSRGNEVNQLQQKLTDLGYNTYGIDGIFGKNTYSAVTSFQKARGLQADGIAGPATWAALKSGSNVYVLKSGDSLNSVAAKYGTTPQEIIRLNGLTSWVLNPGTRLVIPVSTPSRGGARYGEMADWWTVASQVFTIGTTATITDLDSGLTYRVVRKGGTNHADCQPLTAADTAKMKQAYGGSWSWTRHAILVNVNGRVFAASQNGMPHGGRSIYDNNFNGHFCIHFLNSRTHGTNRVDPAHQAAVHKAAGR
;
A
#
# COMPACT_ATOMS: atom_id res chain seq x y z
N MET A 1 33.83 68.04 35.38
CA MET A 1 34.75 68.21 34.23
C MET A 1 34.50 67.09 33.21
N HIS A 2 35.17 67.16 32.06
CA HIS A 2 35.22 66.17 30.96
C HIS A 2 35.53 64.72 31.43
N GLY A 3 35.25 63.66 30.66
CA GLY A 3 34.51 63.57 29.39
C GLY A 3 34.70 62.24 28.61
N ARG A 4 33.70 61.89 27.79
CA ARG A 4 33.65 61.01 26.59
C ARG A 4 34.76 59.96 26.27
N ARG A 5 34.26 58.75 25.93
CA ARG A 5 34.69 57.76 24.87
C ARG A 5 35.64 56.59 25.21
N ASN A 6 35.04 55.39 25.18
CA ASN A 6 35.26 54.29 24.23
C ASN A 6 36.68 53.94 23.73
N TYR A 7 37.08 52.67 23.96
CA TYR A 7 37.98 51.91 23.08
C TYR A 7 37.41 50.50 22.80
N LYS A 8 37.76 49.88 21.66
CA LYS A 8 37.38 48.50 21.27
C LYS A 8 38.63 47.63 21.05
N LEU A 9 38.59 46.36 21.47
CA LEU A 9 39.31 45.16 20.98
C LEU A 9 38.57 43.91 21.56
N SER A 10 38.44 42.70 21.00
CA SER A 10 39.05 41.95 19.88
C SER A 10 40.36 41.21 20.23
N ILE A 11 40.56 39.89 20.07
CA ILE A 11 39.71 38.71 19.68
C ILE A 11 40.21 37.47 20.50
N PHE A 12 39.48 36.33 20.46
CA PHE A 12 39.77 34.97 20.97
C PHE A 12 39.56 34.74 22.49
N ALA A 13 38.71 33.84 23.03
CA ALA A 13 37.94 32.64 22.60
C ALA A 13 38.58 31.26 22.87
N LEU A 14 38.00 30.48 23.81
CA LEU A 14 37.84 29.01 23.67
C LEU A 14 36.81 28.41 24.67
N VAL A 15 35.82 27.71 24.09
CA VAL A 15 35.03 26.55 24.56
C VAL A 15 35.15 26.07 26.04
N LEU A 16 34.03 26.04 26.77
CA LEU A 16 33.37 24.76 27.14
C LEU A 16 31.87 24.93 27.39
N ALA A 17 31.09 23.91 27.02
CA ALA A 17 29.64 23.90 27.08
C ALA A 17 29.09 23.31 28.38
N PHE A 18 27.84 23.64 28.72
CA PHE A 18 26.78 22.61 28.73
C PHE A 18 25.40 23.24 28.47
N ILE A 19 24.54 22.52 27.76
CA ILE A 19 23.18 22.96 27.38
C ILE A 19 22.18 22.04 28.07
N ILE A 20 21.16 22.61 28.72
CA ILE A 20 19.91 21.90 29.05
C ILE A 20 18.75 22.66 28.40
N LEU A 21 18.39 22.23 27.20
CA LEU A 21 17.20 22.69 26.48
C LEU A 21 16.09 21.65 26.71
N SER A 22 15.06 22.01 27.46
CA SER A 22 13.88 21.16 27.69
C SER A 22 13.03 21.08 26.42
N ALA A 23 13.27 20.04 25.61
CA ALA A 23 12.55 19.81 24.36
C ALA A 23 11.09 19.40 24.62
N ASN A 24 10.15 20.33 24.45
CA ASN A 24 8.72 20.02 24.36
C ASN A 24 8.42 19.29 23.03
N LEU A 25 8.65 17.98 22.99
CA LEU A 25 8.31 17.10 21.86
C LEU A 25 6.81 16.78 21.80
N ALA A 26 5.98 17.83 21.79
CA ALA A 26 4.62 17.73 21.29
C ALA A 26 4.68 17.61 19.76
N GLY A 27 4.49 16.40 19.24
CA GLY A 27 4.67 16.09 17.82
C GLY A 27 3.68 16.83 16.93
N THR A 28 4.11 17.97 16.37
CA THR A 28 3.39 18.65 15.29
C THR A 28 3.48 17.81 14.02
N ALA A 29 2.42 17.04 13.75
CA ALA A 29 2.20 16.51 12.42
C ALA A 29 2.19 17.69 11.44
N LEU A 30 3.12 17.68 10.47
CA LEU A 30 3.24 18.77 9.50
C LEU A 30 1.91 18.95 8.78
N ALA A 31 1.29 20.12 8.95
CA ALA A 31 0.07 20.46 8.24
C ALA A 31 0.38 20.50 6.74
N GLU A 32 -0.18 19.57 5.98
CA GLU A 32 0.05 19.48 4.54
C GLU A 32 -0.33 20.79 3.87
N SER A 33 0.59 21.30 3.05
CA SER A 33 0.43 22.56 2.33
C SER A 33 -0.89 22.55 1.56
N THR A 34 -1.75 23.53 1.82
CA THR A 34 -2.98 23.70 1.06
C THR A 34 -2.61 24.13 -0.35
N LEU A 35 -2.89 23.26 -1.34
CA LEU A 35 -2.57 23.53 -2.75
C LEU A 35 -3.81 24.03 -3.48
N SER A 36 -3.63 25.00 -4.37
CA SER A 36 -4.70 25.64 -5.14
C SER A 36 -4.16 26.12 -6.49
N TRP A 37 -4.99 26.79 -7.29
CA TRP A 37 -4.60 27.29 -8.61
C TRP A 37 -3.29 28.08 -8.56
N GLY A 38 -2.32 27.69 -9.39
CA GLY A 38 -1.00 28.32 -9.48
C GLY A 38 0.06 27.76 -8.52
N SER A 39 -0.29 26.91 -7.54
CA SER A 39 0.69 26.14 -6.78
C SER A 39 1.60 25.33 -7.70
N ARG A 40 2.87 25.18 -7.32
CA ARG A 40 3.86 24.36 -8.04
C ARG A 40 4.73 23.58 -7.06
N GLY A 41 5.23 22.42 -7.46
CA GLY A 41 6.22 21.66 -6.69
C GLY A 41 5.94 20.17 -6.57
N ASN A 42 6.71 19.51 -5.71
CA ASN A 42 6.63 18.07 -5.48
C ASN A 42 5.31 17.65 -4.80
N GLU A 43 4.72 18.56 -4.04
CA GLU A 43 3.44 18.43 -3.36
C GLU A 43 2.30 18.39 -4.40
N VAL A 44 2.44 19.15 -5.49
CA VAL A 44 1.53 19.12 -6.64
C VAL A 44 1.72 17.82 -7.45
N ASN A 45 2.96 17.35 -7.64
CA ASN A 45 3.20 16.02 -8.24
C ASN A 45 2.47 14.92 -7.45
N GLN A 46 2.59 14.93 -6.12
CA GLN A 46 1.92 13.96 -5.24
C GLN A 46 0.39 14.06 -5.30
N LEU A 47 -0.16 15.27 -5.39
CA LEU A 47 -1.58 15.50 -5.60
C LEU A 47 -2.06 14.95 -6.96
N GLN A 48 -1.35 15.26 -8.04
CA GLN A 48 -1.67 14.81 -9.40
C GLN A 48 -1.58 13.29 -9.55
N GLN A 49 -0.55 12.68 -8.96
CA GLN A 49 -0.40 11.22 -8.88
C GLN A 49 -1.61 10.61 -8.18
N LYS A 50 -1.94 11.04 -6.96
CA LYS A 50 -3.09 10.49 -6.19
C LYS A 50 -4.42 10.66 -6.92
N LEU A 51 -4.66 11.82 -7.55
CA LEU A 51 -5.86 12.04 -8.35
C LEU A 51 -5.93 11.08 -9.55
N THR A 52 -4.82 10.91 -10.27
CA THR A 52 -4.72 9.99 -11.42
C THR A 52 -4.84 8.51 -11.00
N ASP A 53 -4.24 8.11 -9.88
CA ASP A 53 -4.37 6.79 -9.25
C ASP A 53 -5.84 6.47 -8.90
N LEU A 54 -6.58 7.49 -8.46
CA LEU A 54 -8.02 7.45 -8.21
C LEU A 54 -8.86 7.62 -9.51
N GLY A 55 -8.25 7.74 -10.68
CA GLY A 55 -8.94 7.86 -11.98
C GLY A 55 -9.43 9.27 -12.33
N TYR A 56 -9.11 10.29 -11.52
CA TYR A 56 -9.38 11.70 -11.81
C TYR A 56 -8.23 12.27 -12.64
N ASN A 57 -8.30 12.06 -13.96
CA ASN A 57 -7.24 12.36 -14.91
C ASN A 57 -6.76 13.84 -14.87
N THR A 58 -5.50 14.05 -14.48
CA THR A 58 -4.84 15.37 -14.52
C THR A 58 -4.14 15.67 -15.85
N TYR A 59 -4.22 14.77 -16.83
CA TYR A 59 -3.58 14.84 -18.15
C TYR A 59 -2.04 14.97 -18.09
N GLY A 60 -1.45 14.44 -17.02
CA GLY A 60 -0.01 14.51 -16.75
C GLY A 60 0.28 14.72 -15.27
N ILE A 61 1.55 14.61 -14.92
CA ILE A 61 2.10 14.92 -13.60
C ILE A 61 3.29 15.86 -13.88
N ASP A 62 2.97 17.15 -13.96
CA ASP A 62 3.89 18.24 -14.36
C ASP A 62 4.31 19.11 -13.17
N GLY A 63 3.72 18.88 -11.99
CA GLY A 63 3.96 19.66 -10.78
C GLY A 63 3.32 21.05 -10.82
N ILE A 64 2.34 21.29 -11.70
CA ILE A 64 1.67 22.58 -11.87
C ILE A 64 0.17 22.44 -11.57
N PHE A 65 -0.33 23.24 -10.62
CA PHE A 65 -1.75 23.29 -10.31
C PHE A 65 -2.48 24.22 -11.30
N GLY A 66 -2.57 23.77 -12.55
CA GLY A 66 -3.32 24.42 -13.62
C GLY A 66 -4.75 23.90 -13.77
N LYS A 67 -5.36 24.23 -14.91
CA LYS A 67 -6.74 23.86 -15.30
C LYS A 67 -7.08 22.38 -15.09
N ASN A 68 -6.16 21.48 -15.45
CA ASN A 68 -6.40 20.05 -15.39
C ASN A 68 -6.40 19.54 -13.94
N THR A 69 -5.42 19.96 -13.13
CA THR A 69 -5.35 19.68 -11.69
C THR A 69 -6.58 20.21 -10.95
N TYR A 70 -7.01 21.44 -11.24
CA TYR A 70 -8.25 22.01 -10.68
C TYR A 70 -9.52 21.23 -11.08
N SER A 71 -9.62 20.80 -12.35
CA SER A 71 -10.72 19.95 -12.83
C SER A 71 -10.76 18.59 -12.11
N ALA A 72 -9.60 17.97 -11.90
CA ALA A 72 -9.48 16.72 -11.16
C ALA A 72 -9.83 16.88 -9.67
N VAL A 73 -9.35 17.93 -8.98
CA VAL A 73 -9.67 18.21 -7.57
C VAL A 73 -11.17 18.49 -7.39
N THR A 74 -11.77 19.37 -8.19
CA THR A 74 -13.22 19.66 -8.09
C THR A 74 -14.08 18.44 -8.39
N SER A 75 -13.67 17.59 -9.35
CA SER A 75 -14.35 16.32 -9.65
C SER A 75 -14.23 15.31 -8.51
N PHE A 76 -13.04 15.21 -7.90
CA PHE A 76 -12.80 14.38 -6.72
C PHE A 76 -13.66 14.84 -5.53
N GLN A 77 -13.68 16.14 -5.23
CA GLN A 77 -14.48 16.72 -4.14
C GLN A 77 -15.98 16.43 -4.32
N LYS A 78 -16.54 16.66 -5.52
CA LYS A 78 -17.94 16.30 -5.86
C LYS A 78 -18.23 14.80 -5.69
N ALA A 79 -17.28 13.95 -6.05
CA ALA A 79 -17.40 12.52 -5.82
C ALA A 79 -17.38 12.18 -4.32
N ARG A 80 -16.55 12.84 -3.51
CA ARG A 80 -16.52 12.66 -2.04
C ARG A 80 -17.72 13.23 -1.29
N GLY A 81 -18.45 14.19 -1.87
CA GLY A 81 -19.40 15.01 -1.11
C GLY A 81 -18.73 16.12 -0.29
N LEU A 82 -17.48 16.47 -0.63
CA LEU A 82 -16.80 17.66 -0.09
C LEU A 82 -17.27 18.91 -0.83
N GLN A 83 -17.02 20.08 -0.23
CA GLN A 83 -17.10 21.36 -0.94
C GLN A 83 -16.19 21.32 -2.18
N ALA A 84 -16.74 21.69 -3.33
CA ALA A 84 -16.09 21.56 -4.63
C ALA A 84 -15.39 22.86 -5.06
N ASP A 85 -14.59 23.42 -4.16
CA ASP A 85 -13.86 24.69 -4.32
C ASP A 85 -12.58 24.58 -5.18
N GLY A 86 -12.12 23.36 -5.49
CA GLY A 86 -10.90 23.12 -6.24
C GLY A 86 -9.62 23.30 -5.42
N ILE A 87 -9.71 23.32 -4.08
CA ILE A 87 -8.60 23.49 -3.16
C ILE A 87 -8.24 22.15 -2.51
N ALA A 88 -6.98 21.75 -2.65
CA ALA A 88 -6.42 20.61 -1.91
C ALA A 88 -6.01 21.05 -0.49
N GLY A 89 -7.01 21.39 0.32
CA GLY A 89 -6.88 21.63 1.76
C GLY A 89 -7.00 20.34 2.59
N PRO A 90 -6.98 20.43 3.94
CA PRO A 90 -6.90 19.27 4.82
C PRO A 90 -8.00 18.21 4.61
N ALA A 91 -9.24 18.63 4.35
CA ALA A 91 -10.35 17.70 4.09
C ALA A 91 -10.17 16.94 2.76
N THR A 92 -9.71 17.64 1.71
CA THR A 92 -9.37 17.03 0.42
C THR A 92 -8.22 16.04 0.58
N TRP A 93 -7.15 16.39 1.30
CA TRP A 93 -6.02 15.51 1.57
C TRP A 93 -6.40 14.28 2.42
N ALA A 94 -7.19 14.45 3.48
CA ALA A 94 -7.70 13.34 4.29
C ALA A 94 -8.52 12.35 3.43
N ALA A 95 -9.36 12.86 2.53
CA ALA A 95 -10.10 12.03 1.59
C ALA A 95 -9.19 11.35 0.54
N LEU A 96 -8.15 12.03 0.02
CA LEU A 96 -7.18 11.43 -0.91
C LEU A 96 -6.38 10.29 -0.26
N LYS A 97 -6.09 10.41 1.05
CA LYS A 97 -5.44 9.36 1.85
C LYS A 97 -6.30 8.11 2.07
N SER A 98 -7.62 8.19 1.85
CA SER A 98 -8.54 7.05 2.05
C SER A 98 -8.46 5.95 0.98
N GLY A 99 -7.66 6.12 -0.08
CA GLY A 99 -7.33 5.05 -1.04
C GLY A 99 -8.55 4.41 -1.71
N SER A 100 -9.64 5.15 -1.88
CA SER A 100 -10.93 4.64 -2.35
C SER A 100 -11.54 5.55 -3.40
N ASN A 101 -12.30 5.02 -4.36
CA ASN A 101 -13.19 5.71 -5.28
C ASN A 101 -14.63 5.74 -4.79
N VAL A 102 -15.48 6.55 -5.45
CA VAL A 102 -16.93 6.53 -5.24
C VAL A 102 -17.62 6.08 -6.53
N TYR A 103 -18.31 4.96 -6.48
CA TYR A 103 -19.15 4.43 -7.54
C TYR A 103 -20.63 4.72 -7.26
N VAL A 104 -21.43 4.96 -8.29
CA VAL A 104 -22.89 5.06 -8.18
C VAL A 104 -23.49 3.83 -8.85
N LEU A 105 -24.24 3.03 -8.09
CA LEU A 105 -24.89 1.82 -8.61
C LEU A 105 -25.86 2.16 -9.74
N LYS A 106 -25.84 1.32 -10.78
CA LYS A 106 -26.80 1.35 -11.89
C LYS A 106 -27.81 0.23 -11.75
N SER A 107 -28.89 0.28 -12.54
CA SER A 107 -29.77 -0.89 -12.68
C SER A 107 -28.97 -2.08 -13.21
N GLY A 108 -29.11 -3.24 -12.56
CA GLY A 108 -28.33 -4.45 -12.88
C GLY A 108 -26.95 -4.56 -12.24
N ASP A 109 -26.45 -3.55 -11.50
CA ASP A 109 -25.23 -3.71 -10.71
C ASP A 109 -25.48 -4.56 -9.44
N SER A 110 -24.46 -5.29 -9.02
CA SER A 110 -24.39 -6.00 -7.74
C SER A 110 -23.04 -5.74 -7.08
N LEU A 111 -22.91 -6.01 -5.78
CA LEU A 111 -21.61 -5.94 -5.12
C LEU A 111 -20.56 -6.82 -5.81
N ASN A 112 -20.95 -7.97 -6.38
CA ASN A 112 -20.04 -8.84 -7.14
C ASN A 112 -19.56 -8.20 -8.45
N SER A 113 -20.47 -7.61 -9.25
CA SER A 113 -20.07 -6.96 -10.53
C SER A 113 -19.21 -5.72 -10.29
N VAL A 114 -19.53 -4.94 -9.25
CA VAL A 114 -18.74 -3.76 -8.86
C VAL A 114 -17.39 -4.17 -8.27
N ALA A 115 -17.35 -5.19 -7.41
CA ALA A 115 -16.09 -5.71 -6.85
C ALA A 115 -15.14 -6.18 -7.95
N ALA A 116 -15.60 -7.05 -8.86
CA ALA A 116 -14.81 -7.55 -9.98
C ALA A 116 -14.30 -6.43 -10.89
N LYS A 117 -15.17 -5.47 -11.24
CA LYS A 117 -14.85 -4.30 -12.08
C LYS A 117 -13.74 -3.42 -11.51
N TYR A 118 -13.65 -3.29 -10.18
CA TYR A 118 -12.65 -2.47 -9.49
C TYR A 118 -11.53 -3.28 -8.83
N GLY A 119 -11.43 -4.59 -9.13
CA GLY A 119 -10.37 -5.47 -8.63
C GLY A 119 -10.47 -5.85 -7.15
N THR A 120 -11.60 -5.58 -6.50
CA THR A 120 -11.81 -5.73 -5.04
C THR A 120 -12.77 -6.87 -4.67
N THR A 121 -13.20 -6.97 -3.40
CA THR A 121 -14.19 -7.94 -2.91
C THR A 121 -15.49 -7.25 -2.44
N PRO A 122 -16.65 -7.94 -2.51
CA PRO A 122 -17.92 -7.44 -1.97
C PRO A 122 -17.83 -7.07 -0.49
N GLN A 123 -17.13 -7.88 0.31
CA GLN A 123 -16.96 -7.71 1.74
C GLN A 123 -16.17 -6.44 2.08
N GLU A 124 -15.16 -6.10 1.28
CA GLU A 124 -14.39 -4.88 1.49
C GLU A 124 -15.20 -3.62 1.12
N ILE A 125 -16.02 -3.69 0.07
CA ILE A 125 -17.01 -2.63 -0.23
C ILE A 125 -18.02 -2.50 0.92
N ILE A 126 -18.56 -3.61 1.43
CA ILE A 126 -19.45 -3.61 2.60
C ILE A 126 -18.78 -2.94 3.80
N ARG A 127 -17.54 -3.33 4.13
CA ARG A 127 -16.77 -2.82 5.26
C ARG A 127 -16.48 -1.32 5.16
N LEU A 128 -16.13 -0.83 3.97
CA LEU A 128 -15.83 0.59 3.74
C LEU A 128 -17.07 1.50 3.69
N ASN A 129 -18.26 0.92 3.48
CA ASN A 129 -19.52 1.67 3.45
C ASN A 129 -20.40 1.46 4.69
N GLY A 130 -19.99 0.62 5.64
CA GLY A 130 -20.79 0.26 6.81
C GLY A 130 -22.11 -0.46 6.45
N LEU A 131 -22.16 -1.16 5.31
CA LEU A 131 -23.38 -1.81 4.84
C LEU A 131 -23.77 -2.99 5.73
N THR A 132 -25.06 -3.11 6.01
CA THR A 132 -25.66 -4.25 6.75
C THR A 132 -26.46 -5.19 5.86
N SER A 133 -26.61 -4.87 4.57
CA SER A 133 -27.39 -5.63 3.58
C SER A 133 -26.63 -5.81 2.27
N TRP A 134 -26.92 -6.92 1.60
CA TRP A 134 -26.45 -7.25 0.25
C TRP A 134 -27.38 -6.70 -0.85
N VAL A 135 -28.60 -6.31 -0.48
CA VAL A 135 -29.57 -5.67 -1.39
C VAL A 135 -29.28 -4.18 -1.40
N LEU A 136 -28.98 -3.63 -2.58
CA LEU A 136 -28.63 -2.22 -2.79
C LEU A 136 -29.42 -1.65 -3.96
N ASN A 137 -29.80 -0.39 -3.85
CA ASN A 137 -30.63 0.28 -4.85
C ASN A 137 -29.77 0.98 -5.92
N PRO A 138 -30.22 1.04 -7.18
CA PRO A 138 -29.65 1.97 -8.17
C PRO A 138 -29.64 3.40 -7.62
N GLY A 139 -28.56 4.13 -7.84
CA GLY A 139 -28.31 5.45 -7.23
C GLY A 139 -27.54 5.40 -5.90
N THR A 140 -27.43 4.25 -5.22
CA THR A 140 -26.57 4.14 -4.02
C THR A 140 -25.12 4.47 -4.37
N ARG A 141 -24.54 5.42 -3.61
CA ARG A 141 -23.13 5.78 -3.65
C ARG A 141 -22.34 4.80 -2.77
N LEU A 142 -21.33 4.15 -3.36
CA LEU A 142 -20.44 3.21 -2.69
C LEU A 142 -18.99 3.69 -2.76
N VAL A 143 -18.35 3.78 -1.60
CA VAL A 143 -16.90 3.89 -1.44
C VAL A 143 -16.27 2.54 -1.82
N ILE A 144 -15.63 2.47 -2.97
CA ILE A 144 -14.94 1.29 -3.48
C ILE A 144 -13.44 1.48 -3.24
N PRO A 145 -12.69 0.57 -2.61
CA PRO A 145 -11.23 0.73 -2.50
C PRO A 145 -10.61 0.73 -3.91
N VAL A 146 -9.60 1.58 -4.16
CA VAL A 146 -8.79 1.47 -5.37
C VAL A 146 -7.57 0.60 -5.09
N SER A 147 -7.65 -0.66 -5.50
CA SER A 147 -6.44 -1.44 -5.77
C SER A 147 -5.80 -0.89 -7.04
N THR A 148 -4.87 0.04 -6.90
CA THR A 148 -4.16 0.68 -8.01
C THR A 148 -3.31 -0.36 -8.77
N PRO A 149 -3.56 -0.59 -10.07
CA PRO A 149 -2.72 -1.50 -10.85
C PRO A 149 -1.38 -0.83 -11.13
N SER A 150 -0.32 -1.24 -10.41
CA SER A 150 0.99 -0.58 -10.50
C SER A 150 1.67 -0.88 -11.85
N ARG A 151 1.44 -0.01 -12.85
CA ARG A 151 2.16 -0.03 -14.15
C ARG A 151 3.57 0.54 -13.99
N GLY A 152 4.42 -0.31 -13.43
CA GLY A 152 5.71 0.05 -12.84
C GLY A 152 5.74 -0.56 -11.45
N GLY A 153 6.77 -1.34 -11.12
CA GLY A 153 6.79 -2.17 -9.91
C GLY A 153 6.52 -1.34 -8.66
N ALA A 154 5.41 -1.63 -7.97
CA ALA A 154 5.04 -0.90 -6.76
C ALA A 154 6.18 -0.97 -5.74
N ARG A 155 6.49 0.15 -5.08
CA ARG A 155 7.47 0.18 -3.98
C ARG A 155 6.91 -0.52 -2.72
N TYR A 156 5.59 -0.50 -2.57
CA TYR A 156 4.83 -1.07 -1.45
C TYR A 156 3.52 -1.67 -1.98
N GLY A 157 3.01 -2.70 -1.31
CA GLY A 157 1.79 -3.40 -1.69
C GLY A 157 0.57 -3.03 -0.82
N GLU A 158 -0.60 -3.42 -1.29
CA GLU A 158 -1.85 -3.27 -0.55
C GLU A 158 -1.89 -4.22 0.66
N MET A 159 -2.10 -3.66 1.85
CA MET A 159 -2.12 -4.43 3.11
C MET A 159 -3.49 -5.12 3.33
N ALA A 160 -3.76 -6.15 2.53
CA ALA A 160 -5.02 -6.88 2.53
C ALA A 160 -5.15 -7.90 3.67
N ASP A 161 -6.33 -7.94 4.29
CA ASP A 161 -6.72 -8.99 5.24
C ASP A 161 -6.89 -10.34 4.53
N TRP A 162 -6.37 -11.40 5.16
CA TRP A 162 -6.43 -12.76 4.62
C TRP A 162 -7.85 -13.26 4.38
N TRP A 163 -8.76 -13.04 5.34
CA TRP A 163 -10.08 -13.66 5.42
C TRP A 163 -11.11 -12.94 4.53
N THR A 164 -11.01 -11.62 4.41
CA THR A 164 -11.98 -10.80 3.65
C THR A 164 -11.53 -10.39 2.24
N VAL A 165 -10.21 -10.43 1.96
CA VAL A 165 -9.65 -9.94 0.69
C VAL A 165 -8.67 -10.94 0.06
N ALA A 166 -7.51 -11.18 0.68
CA ALA A 166 -6.39 -11.81 -0.02
C ALA A 166 -6.67 -13.27 -0.41
N SER A 167 -7.34 -14.05 0.43
CA SER A 167 -7.73 -15.43 0.11
C SER A 167 -8.77 -15.56 -1.01
N GLN A 168 -9.56 -14.49 -1.25
CA GLN A 168 -10.59 -14.43 -2.29
C GLN A 168 -10.04 -14.00 -3.65
N VAL A 169 -8.95 -13.24 -3.68
CA VAL A 169 -8.30 -12.80 -4.93
C VAL A 169 -7.20 -13.79 -5.34
N PHE A 170 -6.34 -14.20 -4.40
CA PHE A 170 -5.30 -15.19 -4.64
C PHE A 170 -5.84 -16.60 -4.39
N THR A 171 -6.81 -17.03 -5.19
CA THR A 171 -7.49 -18.34 -5.05
C THR A 171 -6.58 -19.53 -5.35
N ILE A 172 -6.97 -20.74 -4.92
CA ILE A 172 -6.22 -21.97 -5.23
C ILE A 172 -6.22 -22.20 -6.75
N GLY A 173 -5.05 -22.50 -7.33
CA GLY A 173 -4.82 -22.60 -8.76
C GLY A 173 -4.36 -21.30 -9.42
N THR A 174 -4.63 -20.14 -8.82
CA THR A 174 -4.16 -18.85 -9.34
C THR A 174 -2.64 -18.72 -9.21
N THR A 175 -2.00 -18.19 -10.26
CA THR A 175 -0.59 -17.82 -10.28
C THR A 175 -0.37 -16.39 -9.80
N ALA A 176 0.82 -16.12 -9.25
CA ALA A 176 1.24 -14.77 -8.86
C ALA A 176 2.71 -14.53 -9.22
N THR A 177 3.08 -13.28 -9.46
CA THR A 177 4.48 -12.86 -9.50
C THR A 177 4.85 -12.30 -8.14
N ILE A 178 5.89 -12.86 -7.53
CA ILE A 178 6.48 -12.37 -6.28
C ILE A 178 7.61 -11.42 -6.61
N THR A 179 7.65 -10.28 -5.91
CA THR A 179 8.89 -9.49 -5.73
C THR A 179 9.31 -9.62 -4.29
N ASP A 180 10.52 -10.13 -4.06
CA ASP A 180 11.11 -10.21 -2.74
C ASP A 180 11.82 -8.88 -2.41
N LEU A 181 11.39 -8.18 -1.35
CA LEU A 181 11.88 -6.83 -1.04
C LEU A 181 13.23 -6.82 -0.29
N ASP A 182 13.66 -7.98 0.20
CA ASP A 182 14.92 -8.14 0.94
C ASP A 182 16.09 -8.48 0.00
N SER A 183 15.82 -9.20 -1.10
CA SER A 183 16.80 -9.56 -2.14
C SER A 183 16.61 -8.83 -3.48
N GLY A 184 15.46 -8.19 -3.72
CA GLY A 184 15.09 -7.57 -5.00
C GLY A 184 14.72 -8.54 -6.12
N LEU A 185 14.72 -9.85 -5.87
CA LEU A 185 14.48 -10.87 -6.90
C LEU A 185 12.99 -11.06 -7.22
N THR A 186 12.69 -11.43 -8.47
CA THR A 186 11.34 -11.68 -8.95
C THR A 186 11.16 -13.07 -9.54
N TYR A 187 10.14 -13.79 -9.09
CA TYR A 187 9.82 -15.16 -9.51
C TYR A 187 8.31 -15.44 -9.40
N ARG A 188 7.83 -16.43 -10.14
CA ARG A 188 6.41 -16.78 -10.21
C ARG A 188 6.08 -17.97 -9.33
N VAL A 189 4.87 -17.95 -8.78
CA VAL A 189 4.35 -18.98 -7.87
C VAL A 189 2.92 -19.34 -8.25
N VAL A 190 2.42 -20.43 -7.68
CA VAL A 190 1.01 -20.84 -7.73
C VAL A 190 0.53 -21.19 -6.32
N ARG A 191 -0.68 -20.76 -5.94
CA ARG A 191 -1.31 -21.23 -4.69
C ARG A 191 -1.86 -22.63 -4.91
N LYS A 192 -1.43 -23.59 -4.08
CA LYS A 192 -1.83 -25.00 -4.12
C LYS A 192 -2.79 -25.39 -2.99
N GLY A 193 -2.88 -24.59 -1.93
CA GLY A 193 -3.72 -24.89 -0.77
C GLY A 193 -3.80 -23.75 0.25
N GLY A 194 -3.83 -24.12 1.53
CA GLY A 194 -3.80 -23.24 2.69
C GLY A 194 -5.16 -22.63 3.03
N THR A 195 -5.62 -22.88 4.26
CA THR A 195 -6.84 -22.27 4.84
C THR A 195 -6.50 -21.01 5.64
N ASN A 196 -5.41 -21.05 6.42
CA ASN A 196 -5.01 -19.98 7.34
C ASN A 196 -4.09 -18.92 6.72
N HIS A 197 -3.50 -19.25 5.56
CA HIS A 197 -2.59 -18.49 4.73
C HIS A 197 -2.54 -19.20 3.35
N ALA A 198 -1.75 -18.72 2.39
CA ALA A 198 -1.61 -19.40 1.10
C ALA A 198 -0.47 -20.43 1.13
N ASP A 199 -0.78 -21.71 0.91
CA ASP A 199 0.25 -22.72 0.62
C ASP A 199 0.66 -22.56 -0.85
N CYS A 200 1.92 -22.20 -1.09
CA CYS A 200 2.43 -21.83 -2.42
C CYS A 200 3.61 -22.70 -2.88
N GLN A 201 3.82 -22.76 -4.19
CA GLN A 201 4.96 -23.40 -4.82
C GLN A 201 5.50 -22.52 -5.95
N PRO A 202 6.82 -22.48 -6.19
CA PRO A 202 7.36 -21.85 -7.40
C PRO A 202 6.82 -22.53 -8.66
N LEU A 203 6.59 -21.74 -9.71
CA LEU A 203 5.91 -22.22 -10.91
C LEU A 203 6.81 -23.10 -11.81
N THR A 204 8.14 -22.93 -11.72
CA THR A 204 9.14 -23.69 -12.50
C THR A 204 10.43 -23.88 -11.71
N ALA A 205 11.31 -24.78 -12.17
CA ALA A 205 12.66 -24.94 -11.62
C ALA A 205 13.51 -23.65 -11.65
N ALA A 206 13.28 -22.74 -12.61
CA ALA A 206 13.95 -21.45 -12.67
C ALA A 206 13.39 -20.47 -11.61
N ASP A 207 12.07 -20.47 -11.39
CA ASP A 207 11.44 -19.71 -10.31
C ASP A 207 11.91 -20.21 -8.93
N THR A 208 12.05 -21.54 -8.76
CA THR A 208 12.66 -22.21 -7.59
C THR A 208 14.10 -21.76 -7.35
N ALA A 209 14.94 -21.72 -8.39
CA ALA A 209 16.33 -21.31 -8.25
C ALA A 209 16.46 -19.85 -7.78
N LYS A 210 15.64 -18.95 -8.33
CA LYS A 210 15.56 -17.54 -7.88
C LYS A 210 15.06 -17.41 -6.43
N MET A 211 14.02 -18.16 -6.06
CA MET A 211 13.55 -18.19 -4.67
C MET A 211 14.65 -18.66 -3.73
N LYS A 212 15.40 -19.72 -4.09
CA LYS A 212 16.55 -20.18 -3.29
C LYS A 212 17.65 -19.12 -3.19
N GLN A 213 17.91 -18.38 -4.27
CA GLN A 213 18.86 -17.27 -4.30
C GLN A 213 18.44 -16.10 -3.38
N ALA A 214 17.14 -15.82 -3.27
CA ALA A 214 16.62 -14.79 -2.35
C ALA A 214 16.98 -15.09 -0.88
N TYR A 215 16.99 -16.37 -0.50
CA TYR A 215 17.44 -16.87 0.81
C TYR A 215 18.95 -17.22 0.84
N GLY A 216 19.77 -16.53 0.05
CA GLY A 216 21.23 -16.70 0.07
C GLY A 216 21.74 -18.05 -0.43
N GLY A 217 20.96 -18.77 -1.24
CA GLY A 217 21.29 -20.09 -1.77
C GLY A 217 20.87 -21.27 -0.88
N SER A 218 20.26 -21.02 0.27
CA SER A 218 19.77 -22.02 1.22
C SER A 218 18.26 -21.89 1.48
N TRP A 219 17.62 -22.93 2.01
CA TRP A 219 16.22 -22.84 2.44
C TRP A 219 16.13 -22.37 3.90
N SER A 220 15.21 -21.46 4.22
CA SER A 220 15.13 -20.85 5.56
C SER A 220 13.70 -20.53 6.01
N TRP A 221 13.47 -20.56 7.32
CA TRP A 221 12.25 -20.06 7.98
C TRP A 221 12.27 -18.53 8.25
N THR A 222 13.28 -17.79 7.76
CA THR A 222 13.32 -16.32 7.83
C THR A 222 12.07 -15.73 7.17
N ARG A 223 11.48 -14.70 7.79
CA ARG A 223 10.32 -13.99 7.27
C ARG A 223 10.79 -12.89 6.33
N HIS A 224 10.60 -13.06 5.03
CA HIS A 224 10.87 -12.01 4.05
C HIS A 224 9.63 -11.13 3.85
N ALA A 225 9.84 -9.85 3.58
CA ALA A 225 8.80 -8.90 3.17
C ALA A 225 8.65 -8.94 1.65
N ILE A 226 7.44 -9.14 1.14
CA ILE A 226 7.23 -9.39 -0.29
C ILE A 226 6.01 -8.69 -0.86
N LEU A 227 6.04 -8.52 -2.18
CA LEU A 227 4.90 -8.06 -2.97
C LEU A 227 4.34 -9.24 -3.77
N VAL A 228 3.03 -9.48 -3.65
CA VAL A 228 2.32 -10.55 -4.39
C VAL A 228 1.47 -9.89 -5.45
N ASN A 229 1.92 -9.92 -6.71
CA ASN A 229 1.15 -9.44 -7.84
C ASN A 229 0.24 -10.56 -8.38
N VAL A 230 -1.07 -10.38 -8.18
CA VAL A 230 -2.13 -11.25 -8.69
C VAL A 230 -2.96 -10.46 -9.69
N ASN A 231 -2.88 -10.83 -10.98
CA ASN A 231 -3.64 -10.19 -12.07
C ASN A 231 -3.53 -8.66 -12.13
N GLY A 232 -2.40 -8.09 -11.69
CA GLY A 232 -2.13 -6.64 -11.66
C GLY A 232 -2.43 -5.96 -10.31
N ARG A 233 -3.13 -6.62 -9.38
CA ARG A 233 -3.30 -6.16 -7.99
C ARG A 233 -2.10 -6.62 -7.17
N VAL A 234 -1.41 -5.68 -6.52
CA VAL A 234 -0.17 -5.95 -5.77
C VAL A 234 -0.44 -5.86 -4.28
N PHE A 235 -0.35 -7.00 -3.59
CA PHE A 235 -0.53 -7.09 -2.14
C PHE A 235 0.80 -7.04 -1.40
N ALA A 236 0.79 -6.42 -0.22
CA ALA A 236 1.85 -6.57 0.77
C ALA A 236 1.65 -7.87 1.54
N ALA A 237 2.67 -8.71 1.55
CA ALA A 237 2.65 -10.00 2.22
C ALA A 237 4.01 -10.33 2.84
N SER A 238 4.08 -11.46 3.54
CA SER A 238 5.32 -12.07 3.99
C SER A 238 5.37 -13.53 3.58
N GLN A 239 6.56 -14.05 3.31
CA GLN A 239 6.79 -15.47 3.04
C GLN A 239 7.87 -16.04 3.96
N ASN A 240 7.98 -17.36 3.98
CA ASN A 240 9.20 -18.06 4.37
C ASN A 240 9.75 -18.85 3.18
N GLY A 241 11.02 -19.25 3.25
CA GLY A 241 11.74 -19.92 2.18
C GLY A 241 11.80 -21.44 2.29
N MET A 242 11.27 -22.04 3.36
CA MET A 242 11.47 -23.46 3.65
C MET A 242 10.43 -24.35 2.95
N PRO A 243 10.83 -25.29 2.09
CA PRO A 243 9.93 -26.32 1.57
C PRO A 243 9.44 -27.25 2.69
N HIS A 244 8.13 -27.47 2.79
CA HIS A 244 7.51 -28.36 3.77
C HIS A 244 6.19 -28.97 3.28
N GLY A 245 5.70 -30.00 3.97
CA GLY A 245 4.50 -30.74 3.58
C GLY A 245 4.70 -31.72 2.41
N GLY A 246 3.74 -32.62 2.20
CA GLY A 246 3.92 -33.85 1.42
C GLY A 246 3.35 -33.86 0.00
N ARG A 247 3.25 -32.73 -0.71
CA ARG A 247 2.83 -32.68 -2.12
C ARG A 247 3.60 -31.60 -2.89
N SER A 248 4.32 -32.02 -3.93
CA SER A 248 5.06 -31.15 -4.86
C SER A 248 4.37 -31.11 -6.22
N ILE A 249 4.58 -30.05 -6.99
CA ILE A 249 4.59 -30.15 -8.45
C ILE A 249 5.86 -30.93 -8.80
N TYR A 250 5.70 -32.10 -9.43
CA TYR A 250 6.84 -32.76 -10.08
C TYR A 250 7.40 -31.80 -11.16
N ASP A 251 8.72 -31.80 -11.35
CA ASP A 251 9.47 -30.98 -12.33
C ASP A 251 9.68 -29.48 -12.00
N ASN A 252 9.34 -28.99 -10.80
CA ASN A 252 9.71 -27.64 -10.35
C ASN A 252 10.94 -27.56 -9.40
N ASN A 253 11.59 -28.68 -9.08
CA ASN A 253 12.70 -28.80 -8.12
C ASN A 253 12.42 -28.28 -6.69
N PHE A 254 11.16 -28.10 -6.29
CA PHE A 254 10.75 -27.62 -4.96
C PHE A 254 9.96 -28.70 -4.22
N ASN A 255 10.52 -29.25 -3.14
CA ASN A 255 9.92 -30.39 -2.45
C ASN A 255 8.90 -29.97 -1.37
N GLY A 256 7.61 -30.01 -1.70
CA GLY A 256 6.52 -29.56 -0.84
C GLY A 256 5.97 -28.19 -1.23
N HIS A 257 5.61 -27.36 -0.26
CA HIS A 257 5.13 -25.98 -0.41
C HIS A 257 5.83 -25.04 0.60
N PHE A 258 5.58 -23.74 0.47
CA PHE A 258 5.95 -22.72 1.46
C PHE A 258 4.76 -21.80 1.76
N CYS A 259 4.81 -21.07 2.86
CA CYS A 259 3.70 -20.20 3.27
C CYS A 259 3.85 -18.79 2.71
N ILE A 260 2.78 -18.22 2.15
CA ILE A 260 2.60 -16.78 1.98
C ILE A 260 1.50 -16.28 2.93
N HIS A 261 1.88 -15.44 3.88
CA HIS A 261 1.05 -14.81 4.90
C HIS A 261 0.69 -13.37 4.52
N PHE A 262 -0.57 -13.01 4.69
CA PHE A 262 -1.09 -11.65 4.53
C PHE A 262 -1.43 -11.08 5.92
N LEU A 263 -2.11 -9.92 5.97
CA LEU A 263 -2.58 -9.37 7.24
C LEU A 263 -3.58 -10.36 7.88
N ASN A 264 -3.45 -10.60 9.19
CA ASN A 264 -4.23 -11.55 9.98
C ASN A 264 -4.20 -13.02 9.52
N SER A 265 -3.31 -13.41 8.59
CA SER A 265 -3.02 -14.82 8.30
C SER A 265 -2.46 -15.52 9.54
N ARG A 266 -2.83 -16.79 9.74
CA ARG A 266 -2.43 -17.62 10.88
C ARG A 266 -1.49 -18.75 10.44
N THR A 267 -0.63 -19.22 11.33
CA THR A 267 0.27 -20.36 11.06
C THR A 267 -0.47 -21.71 11.07
N HIS A 268 0.10 -22.73 10.44
CA HIS A 268 -0.42 -24.11 10.50
C HIS A 268 -0.38 -24.64 11.94
N GLY A 269 0.82 -24.76 12.53
CA GLY A 269 1.02 -25.50 13.78
C GLY A 269 0.43 -24.88 15.06
N THR A 270 0.14 -23.58 15.09
CA THR A 270 -0.43 -22.94 16.29
C THR A 270 -1.79 -22.27 16.07
N ASN A 271 -2.24 -22.12 14.82
CA ASN A 271 -3.43 -21.33 14.45
C ASN A 271 -3.45 -19.91 15.06
N ARG A 272 -2.28 -19.30 15.21
CA ARG A 272 -2.08 -17.91 15.67
C ARG A 272 -1.49 -17.04 14.57
N VAL A 273 -1.78 -15.75 14.63
CA VAL A 273 -1.10 -14.71 13.85
C VAL A 273 0.35 -14.61 14.34
N ASP A 274 1.32 -14.73 13.43
CA ASP A 274 2.76 -14.70 13.75
C ASP A 274 3.28 -13.24 13.65
N PRO A 275 3.81 -12.65 14.74
CA PRO A 275 4.23 -11.25 14.73
C PRO A 275 5.34 -10.92 13.72
N ALA A 276 6.23 -11.87 13.42
CA ALA A 276 7.31 -11.65 12.45
C ALA A 276 6.76 -11.58 11.01
N HIS A 277 5.80 -12.45 10.65
CA HIS A 277 5.09 -12.35 9.39
C HIS A 277 4.29 -11.03 9.30
N GLN A 278 3.65 -10.58 10.38
CA GLN A 278 2.93 -9.28 10.35
C GLN A 278 3.89 -8.09 10.23
N ALA A 279 5.05 -8.09 10.91
CA ALA A 279 6.06 -7.06 10.73
C ALA A 279 6.59 -6.99 9.29
N ALA A 280 6.80 -8.13 8.64
CA ALA A 280 7.18 -8.20 7.23
C ALA A 280 6.03 -7.75 6.28
N VAL A 281 4.77 -8.04 6.61
CA VAL A 281 3.59 -7.48 5.90
C VAL A 281 3.54 -5.95 6.02
N HIS A 282 3.79 -5.39 7.22
CA HIS A 282 3.84 -3.93 7.41
C HIS A 282 4.99 -3.28 6.64
N LYS A 283 6.20 -3.86 6.68
CA LYS A 283 7.34 -3.44 5.85
C LYS A 283 7.00 -3.44 4.37
N ALA A 284 6.35 -4.50 3.87
CA ALA A 284 5.90 -4.59 2.48
C ALA A 284 4.79 -3.58 2.13
N ALA A 285 4.02 -3.11 3.12
CA ALA A 285 3.00 -2.06 2.98
C ALA A 285 3.55 -0.63 3.19
N GLY A 286 4.84 -0.46 3.47
CA GLY A 286 5.46 0.84 3.74
C GLY A 286 5.04 1.45 5.08
N ARG A 287 4.90 0.61 6.12
CA ARG A 287 4.51 0.97 7.48
C ARG A 287 5.51 0.46 8.51
#